data_AF-A0A4Y9F707-F1
#
_entry.id   AF-A0A4Y9F707-F1
#
_cell.length_a   1.000
_cell.length_b   1.000
_cell.length_c   1.000
_cell.angle_alpha   90.00
_cell.angle_beta   90.00
_cell.angle_gamma   90.00
#
_symmetry.space_group_name_H-M   'P 1'
#
loop_
_entity.id
_entity.type
_entity.pdbx_description
1 polymer ?
#
loop_
_entity_poly.entity_id
_entity_poly.type
_entity_poly.pdbx_seq_one_letter_code
_entity_poly.pdbx_strand_id
1 'polypeptide(L)' 'MFLPPYSPELQPVERVWPLVNEAVANRYFADLGALMEAVEGRWLVLQGDRELLRRHTLFHWWPGAKGSA' A
#
# COMPACT_ATOMS: atom_id res chain seq x y z
N MET A 1 -15.47 1.96 11.51
CA MET A 1 -15.62 1.88 10.04
C MET A 1 -16.25 0.53 9.74
N PHE A 2 -17.41 0.48 9.09
CA PHE A 2 -17.99 -0.77 8.58
C PHE A 2 -17.41 -1.04 7.19
N LEU A 3 -16.99 -2.28 6.93
CA LEU A 3 -16.53 -2.72 5.63
C LEU A 3 -17.39 -3.91 5.20
N PRO A 4 -18.09 -3.82 4.05
CA PRO A 4 -18.80 -4.97 3.50
C PRO A 4 -17.84 -6.14 3.23
N PRO A 5 -18.31 -7.39 3.41
CA PRO A 5 -17.52 -8.56 3.03
C PRO A 5 -17.08 -8.49 1.56
N TYR A 6 -15.85 -8.94 1.28
CA TYR A 6 -15.28 -9.04 -0.07
C TYR A 6 -15.19 -7.72 -0.85
N SER A 7 -15.03 -6.59 -0.16
CA SER A 7 -14.84 -5.26 -0.77
C SER A 7 -13.41 -4.71 -0.56
N PRO A 8 -12.36 -5.35 -1.10
CA PRO A 8 -10.99 -4.86 -0.97
C PRO A 8 -10.81 -3.47 -1.60
N GLU A 9 -11.61 -3.10 -2.59
CA GLU A 9 -11.60 -1.79 -3.23
C GLU A 9 -11.92 -0.62 -2.28
N LEU A 10 -12.56 -0.92 -1.14
CA LEU A 10 -12.89 0.03 -0.08
C LEU A 10 -11.84 0.08 1.04
N GLN A 11 -10.88 -0.84 1.07
CA GLN A 11 -9.80 -0.86 2.05
C GLN A 11 -8.57 -0.12 1.51
N PRO A 12 -8.14 0.99 2.13
CA PRO A 12 -6.97 1.73 1.66
C PRO A 12 -5.68 0.89 1.59
N VAL A 13 -5.49 -0.03 2.54
CA VAL A 13 -4.29 -0.89 2.59
C VAL A 13 -4.15 -1.79 1.37
N GLU A 14 -5.26 -2.24 0.77
CA GLU A 14 -5.26 -3.10 -0.43
C GLU A 14 -4.68 -2.37 -1.65
N ARG A 15 -4.76 -1.02 -1.67
CA ARG A 15 -4.14 -0.19 -2.72
C ARG A 15 -2.61 -0.07 -2.58
N VAL A 16 -2.07 -0.44 -1.42
CA VAL A 16 -0.62 -0.39 -1.15
C VAL A 16 0.07 -1.69 -1.57
N TRP A 17 -0.65 -2.83 -1.61
CA TRP A 17 -0.06 -4.11 -1.97
C TRP A 17 0.63 -4.16 -3.34
N PRO A 18 0.10 -3.58 -4.42
CA PRO A 18 0.82 -3.52 -5.68
C PRO A 18 2.21 -2.86 -5.55
N LEU A 19 2.30 -1.77 -4.78
CA LEU A 19 3.57 -1.04 -4.55
C LEU A 19 4.58 -1.87 -3.76
N VAL A 20 4.11 -2.63 -2.77
CA VAL A 20 4.96 -3.56 -2.00
C VAL A 20 5.37 -4.75 -2.87
N ASN A 21 4.44 -5.28 -3.68
CA ASN A 21 4.67 -6.43 -4.55
C ASN A 21 5.75 -6.16 -5.60
N GLU A 22 5.93 -4.92 -6.05
CA GLU A 22 7.05 -4.56 -6.95
C GLU A 22 8.42 -5.00 -6.42
N ALA A 23 8.60 -5.05 -5.10
CA ALA A 23 9.87 -5.46 -4.50
C ALA A 23 10.12 -6.97 -4.56
N VAL A 24 9.07 -7.78 -4.74
CA VAL A 24 9.15 -9.25 -4.67
C VAL A 24 8.72 -9.94 -5.97
N ALA A 25 8.02 -9.25 -6.84
CA ALA A 25 7.50 -9.80 -8.09
C ALA A 25 8.64 -10.34 -8.98
N ASN A 26 8.47 -11.58 -9.45
CA ASN A 26 9.41 -12.28 -10.34
C ASN A 26 10.84 -12.43 -9.78
N ARG A 27 10.99 -12.42 -8.45
CA ARG A 27 12.28 -12.61 -7.78
C ARG A 27 12.27 -13.89 -6.95
N TYR A 28 13.38 -14.62 -7.00
CA TYR A 28 13.63 -15.73 -6.10
C TYR A 28 14.29 -15.23 -4.80
N PHE A 29 13.88 -15.79 -3.67
CA PHE A 29 14.46 -15.55 -2.36
C PHE A 29 14.91 -16.88 -1.76
N ALA A 30 16.14 -16.90 -1.24
CA ALA A 30 16.74 -18.13 -0.71
C ALA A 30 16.07 -18.60 0.59
N ASP A 31 15.56 -17.65 1.38
CA ASP A 31 14.88 -17.89 2.65
C ASP A 31 13.87 -16.76 2.95
N LEU A 32 13.12 -16.94 4.04
CA LEU A 32 12.12 -15.98 4.50
C LEU A 32 12.75 -14.64 4.93
N GLY A 33 13.96 -14.65 5.47
CA GLY A 33 14.65 -13.43 5.91
C GLY A 33 14.95 -12.52 4.72
N ALA A 34 15.49 -13.07 3.64
CA ALA A 34 15.74 -12.34 2.40
C ALA A 34 14.46 -11.74 1.78
N LEU A 35 13.33 -12.46 1.89
CA LEU A 35 12.02 -11.94 1.46
C LEU A 35 11.57 -10.78 2.36
N MET A 36 11.67 -10.94 3.68
CA MET A 36 11.28 -9.90 4.64
C MET A 36 12.10 -8.62 4.46
N GLU A 37 13.42 -8.73 4.31
CA GLU A 37 14.30 -7.58 4.06
C GLU A 37 13.90 -6.80 2.80
N ALA A 38 13.53 -7.50 1.72
CA ALA A 38 13.07 -6.84 0.50
C ALA A 38 11.75 -6.10 0.69
N VAL A 39 10.81 -6.68 1.45
CA VAL A 39 9.52 -6.06 1.78
C VAL A 39 9.72 -4.85 2.71
N GLU A 40 10.52 -4.99 3.75
CA GLU A 40 10.83 -3.92 4.71
C GLU A 40 11.56 -2.76 4.03
N GLY A 41 12.55 -3.06 3.19
CA GLY A 41 13.26 -2.05 2.41
C GLY A 41 12.30 -1.27 1.51
N ARG A 42 11.35 -1.94 0.86
CA ARG A 42 10.31 -1.26 0.06
C ARG A 42 9.38 -0.43 0.93
N TRP A 43 8.98 -0.95 2.08
CA TRP A 43 8.13 -0.22 3.02
C TRP A 43 8.77 1.08 3.50
N LEU A 44 10.06 1.07 3.84
CA LEU A 44 10.80 2.27 4.25
C LEU A 44 10.81 3.34 3.15
N VAL A 45 11.00 2.93 1.89
CA VAL A 45 10.90 3.85 0.74
C VAL A 45 9.50 4.45 0.62
N LEU A 46 8.46 3.61 0.73
CA LEU A 46 7.06 4.07 0.66
C LEU A 46 6.70 5.00 1.82
N GLN A 47 7.19 4.69 3.02
CA GLN A 47 6.99 5.52 4.21
C GLN A 47 7.62 6.92 4.04
N GLY A 48 8.74 7.01 3.32
CA GLY A 48 9.38 8.27 2.96
C GLY A 48 8.60 9.12 1.95
N ASP A 49 7.71 8.50 1.16
CA ASP A 49 6.88 9.20 0.15
C ASP A 49 5.40 9.22 0.56
N ARG A 50 5.08 10.14 1.48
CA ARG A 50 3.72 10.30 1.99
C ARG A 50 2.72 10.71 0.91
N GLU A 51 3.15 11.42 -0.13
CA GLU A 51 2.26 11.86 -1.22
C GLU A 51 1.89 10.71 -2.15
N LEU A 52 2.83 9.80 -2.45
CA LEU A 52 2.51 8.55 -3.14
C LEU A 52 1.46 7.74 -2.36
N LEU A 53 1.70 7.50 -1.07
CA LEU A 53 0.77 6.78 -0.21
C LEU A 53 -0.59 7.49 -0.15
N ARG A 54 -0.63 8.81 0.02
CA ARG A 54 -1.87 9.60 0.03
C ARG A 54 -2.63 9.44 -1.28
N ARG A 55 -1.98 9.54 -2.43
CA ARG A 55 -2.63 9.37 -3.75
C ARG A 55 -3.26 7.98 -3.93
N HIS A 56 -2.70 6.95 -3.29
CA HIS A 56 -3.20 5.57 -3.41
C HIS A 56 -4.26 5.21 -2.38
N THR A 57 -4.23 5.85 -1.21
CA THR A 57 -5.05 5.47 -0.04
C THR A 57 -6.17 6.46 0.29
N LEU A 58 -6.02 7.73 -0.08
CA LEU A 58 -7.04 8.74 0.16
C LEU A 58 -8.07 8.74 -0.96
N PHE A 59 -9.17 8.03 -0.75
CA PHE A 59 -10.28 8.03 -1.67
C PHE A 59 -10.95 9.42 -1.73
N HIS A 60 -11.31 9.86 -2.94
CA HIS A 60 -11.95 11.17 -3.16
C HIS A 60 -13.31 11.32 -2.45
N TRP A 61 -13.98 10.20 -2.17
CA TRP A 61 -15.25 10.14 -1.43
C TRP A 61 -15.07 9.95 0.09
N TRP A 62 -13.82 9.85 0.59
CA TRP A 62 -13.57 9.67 2.02
C TRP A 62 -14.03 10.89 2.83
N PRO A 63 -14.62 10.72 4.04
CA PRO A 63 -15.02 11.83 4.88
C PRO A 63 -13.85 12.79 5.15
N GLY A 64 -14.00 14.07 4.80
CA GLY A 64 -12.95 15.09 4.95
C GLY A 64 -12.01 15.25 3.75
N ALA A 65 -12.15 14.46 2.68
CA ALA A 65 -11.39 14.66 1.43
C ALA A 65 -11.82 15.91 0.63
N LYS A 66 -13.00 16.47 0.93
CA LYS A 66 -13.48 17.74 0.36
C LYS A 66 -12.71 18.91 0.97
N GLY A 67 -11.51 19.18 0.45
CA GLY A 67 -10.64 20.24 0.97
C GLY A 67 -9.34 20.45 0.20
N SER A 68 -9.34 20.28 -1.13
CA SER A 68 -8.33 20.83 -2.04
C SER A 68 -8.94 20.83 -3.44
N ALA A 69 -9.53 21.97 -3.80
CA ALA A 69 -9.67 22.39 -5.18
C ALA A 69 -8.36 23.05 -5.62
#